data_AF-A0A848N1I1-F1
#
_entry.id   AF-A0A848N1I1-F1
#
_cell.length_a   1.000
_cell.length_b   1.000
_cell.length_c   1.000
_cell.angle_alpha   90.00
_cell.angle_beta   90.00
_cell.angle_gamma   90.00
#
_symmetry.space_group_name_H-M   'P 1'
#
loop_
_entity.id
_entity.type
_entity.pdbx_description
1 polymer ?
#
loop_
_entity_poly.entity_id
_entity_poly.type
_entity_poly.pdbx_seq_one_letter_code
_entity_poly.pdbx_strand_id
1 'polypeptide(L)'
;MFISATIVSIALQRAFQKEQYRKPCYLFVDEFASFATADSYSIILSETRKYKLYLIALTQSVTQLPSELQNTILNNVSVKIV
;
A
#
# COMPACT_ATOMS: atom_id res chain seq x y z
N MET A 1 -10.23 6.93 6.37
CA MET A 1 -9.41 8.16 6.47
C MET A 1 -9.10 8.65 5.05
N PHE A 2 -9.06 9.96 4.83
CA PHE A 2 -8.97 10.59 3.50
C PHE A 2 -7.81 10.04 2.63
N ILE A 3 -6.64 9.81 3.22
CA ILE A 3 -5.43 9.36 2.51
C ILE A 3 -5.60 7.96 1.91
N SER A 4 -6.10 6.98 2.67
CA SER A 4 -6.31 5.61 2.20
C SER A 4 -7.23 5.56 0.97
N ALA A 5 -8.31 6.36 0.99
CA ALA A 5 -9.25 6.45 -0.11
C ALA A 5 -8.59 7.08 -1.36
N THR A 6 -7.74 8.10 -1.20
CA THR A 6 -6.98 8.70 -2.29
C THR A 6 -6.03 7.69 -2.94
N ILE A 7 -5.33 6.88 -2.15
CA ILE A 7 -4.43 5.84 -2.69
C ILE A 7 -5.21 4.82 -3.54
N VAL A 8 -6.36 4.35 -3.05
CA VAL A 8 -7.23 3.45 -3.80
C VAL A 8 -7.76 4.12 -5.07
N SER A 9 -8.16 5.39 -5.01
CA SER A 9 -8.61 6.16 -6.18
C SER A 9 -7.53 6.23 -7.27
N ILE A 10 -6.28 6.49 -6.89
CA ILE A 10 -5.12 6.49 -7.82
C ILE A 10 -4.94 5.11 -8.46
N ALA A 11 -5.10 4.02 -7.69
CA ALA A 11 -5.05 2.67 -8.25
C ALA A 11 -6.18 2.44 -9.27
N LEU A 12 -7.41 2.83 -8.93
CA LEU A 12 -8.60 2.65 -9.77
C LEU A 12 -8.57 3.49 -11.06
N GLN A 13 -7.95 4.67 -11.06
CA GLN A 13 -7.76 5.47 -12.29
C GLN A 13 -6.97 4.70 -13.37
N ARG A 14 -6.22 3.67 -12.99
CA ARG A 14 -5.44 2.84 -13.92
C ARG A 14 -6.26 1.68 -14.49
N ALA A 15 -7.50 1.50 -14.04
CA ALA A 15 -8.43 0.50 -14.58
C ALA A 15 -8.75 0.77 -16.06
N PHE A 16 -8.74 2.02 -16.50
CA PHE A 16 -8.97 2.43 -17.90
C PHE A 16 -7.87 1.96 -18.87
N GLN A 17 -6.71 1.56 -18.38
CA GLN A 17 -5.64 0.99 -19.19
C GLN A 17 -5.67 -0.54 -19.10
N LYS A 18 -5.61 -1.23 -20.25
CA LYS A 18 -5.51 -2.71 -20.29
C LYS A 18 -4.24 -3.17 -19.55
N GLU A 19 -4.34 -4.28 -18.85
CA GLU A 19 -3.29 -4.79 -17.95
C GLU A 19 -1.91 -4.96 -18.63
N GLN A 20 -1.90 -5.43 -19.88
CA GLN A 20 -0.68 -5.60 -20.68
C GLN A 20 0.05 -4.28 -20.95
N TYR A 21 -0.66 -3.15 -20.96
CA TYR A 21 -0.10 -1.83 -21.21
C TYR A 21 0.22 -1.07 -19.91
N ARG A 22 -0.31 -1.51 -18.76
CA ARG A 22 -0.06 -0.86 -17.46
C ARG A 22 1.44 -0.93 -17.14
N LYS A 23 2.11 0.22 -17.18
CA LYS A 23 3.48 0.37 -16.72
C LYS A 23 3.53 0.31 -15.19
N PRO A 24 4.48 -0.41 -14.56
CA PRO A 24 4.66 -0.36 -13.12
C PRO A 24 4.82 1.09 -12.63
N CYS A 25 4.10 1.45 -11.56
CA CYS A 25 4.22 2.73 -10.90
C CYS A 25 4.54 2.51 -9.43
N TYR A 26 5.30 3.42 -8.83
CA TYR A 26 5.74 3.34 -7.44
C TYR A 26 5.21 4.55 -6.69
N LEU A 27 4.51 4.31 -5.59
CA LEU A 27 4.02 5.34 -4.70
C LEU A 27 4.85 5.28 -3.42
N PHE A 28 5.62 6.34 -3.19
CA PHE A 28 6.36 6.52 -1.96
C PHE A 28 5.45 7.17 -0.94
N VAL A 29 5.37 6.54 0.22
CA VAL A 29 4.51 6.94 1.32
C VAL A 29 5.38 7.10 2.54
N ASP A 30 5.53 8.34 2.98
CA ASP A 30 6.14 8.61 4.28
C ASP A 30 5.11 8.50 5.41
N GLU A 31 5.60 8.31 6.62
CA GLU A 31 4.81 8.24 7.85
C GLU A 31 3.62 7.26 7.75
N PHE A 32 3.86 6.07 7.19
CA PHE A 32 2.78 5.11 6.89
C PHE A 32 1.92 4.74 8.11
N ALA A 33 2.52 4.70 9.29
CA ALA A 33 1.82 4.43 10.55
C ALA A 33 0.74 5.46 10.90
N SER A 34 0.83 6.70 10.38
CA SER A 34 -0.10 7.79 10.70
C SER A 34 -1.52 7.57 10.17
N PHE A 35 -1.69 6.76 9.12
CA PHE A 35 -2.99 6.59 8.46
C PHE A 35 -3.38 5.13 8.16
N ALA A 36 -2.48 4.17 8.40
CA ALA A 36 -2.73 2.76 8.13
C ALA A 36 -3.53 2.09 9.26
N THR A 37 -4.85 2.01 9.11
CA THR A 37 -5.66 1.06 9.90
C THR A 37 -5.56 -0.35 9.29
N ALA A 38 -5.73 -1.40 10.09
CA ALA A 38 -5.65 -2.80 9.64
C ALA A 38 -6.57 -3.08 8.44
N ASP A 39 -7.82 -2.61 8.49
CA ASP A 39 -8.79 -2.78 7.40
C ASP A 39 -8.38 -2.04 6.11
N SER A 40 -7.92 -0.79 6.26
CA SER A 40 -7.54 0.03 5.10
C SER A 40 -6.33 -0.52 4.37
N TYR A 41 -5.40 -1.15 5.09
CA TYR A 41 -4.20 -1.72 4.51
C TYR A 41 -4.49 -2.88 3.55
N SER A 42 -5.33 -3.83 3.97
CA SER A 42 -5.66 -5.00 3.16
C SER A 42 -6.26 -4.58 1.81
N ILE A 43 -7.17 -3.59 1.84
CA ILE A 43 -7.79 -3.02 0.65
C ILE A 43 -6.76 -2.26 -0.22
N ILE A 44 -5.92 -1.44 0.39
CA ILE A 44 -4.88 -0.69 -0.35
C ILE A 44 -3.96 -1.67 -1.07
N LEU A 45 -3.43 -2.69 -0.38
CA LEU A 45 -2.52 -3.65 -0.99
C LEU A 45 -3.19 -4.49 -2.08
N SER A 46 -4.44 -4.93 -1.88
CA SER A 46 -5.14 -5.71 -2.90
C SER A 46 -5.37 -4.90 -4.17
N GLU A 47 -5.86 -3.67 -4.05
CA GLU A 47 -6.17 -2.81 -5.20
C GLU A 47 -4.90 -2.30 -5.89
N THR A 48 -3.90 -1.85 -5.14
CA THR A 48 -2.66 -1.31 -5.71
C THR A 48 -1.91 -2.38 -6.51
N ARG A 49 -1.81 -3.61 -5.98
CA ARG A 49 -1.22 -4.77 -6.69
C ARG A 49 -1.95 -5.07 -8.00
N LYS A 50 -3.29 -5.11 -7.99
CA LYS A 50 -4.13 -5.38 -9.17
C LYS A 50 -3.88 -4.38 -10.31
N TYR A 51 -3.55 -3.14 -9.96
CA TYR A 51 -3.31 -2.08 -10.94
C TYR A 51 -1.83 -1.75 -11.17
N LYS A 52 -0.90 -2.63 -10.77
CA LYS A 52 0.57 -2.43 -10.90
C LYS A 52 1.04 -1.11 -10.27
N LEU A 53 0.42 -0.71 -9.17
CA LEU A 53 0.86 0.36 -8.30
C LEU A 53 1.54 -0.29 -7.09
N TYR A 54 2.82 -0.04 -6.91
CA TYR A 54 3.62 -0.62 -5.83
C TYR A 54 3.83 0.43 -4.75
N LEU A 55 3.43 0.14 -3.51
CA LEU A 55 3.70 1.03 -2.39
C LEU A 55 5.10 0.80 -1.83
N ILE A 56 5.80 1.89 -1.56
CA ILE A 56 7.04 1.92 -0.79
C ILE A 56 6.74 2.77 0.43
N ALA A 57 6.55 2.09 1.57
CA ALA A 57 6.15 2.71 2.82
C ALA A 57 7.35 2.91 3.74
N LEU A 58 7.52 4.13 4.25
CA LEU A 58 8.50 4.46 5.26
C LEU A 58 7.81 4.52 6.63
N THR A 59 8.46 3.95 7.65
CA THR A 59 8.03 4.01 9.04
C THR A 59 9.24 4.17 9.95
N GLN A 60 9.09 4.95 11.01
CA GLN A 60 10.14 5.14 12.03
C GLN A 60 10.20 3.94 12.99
N SER A 61 9.06 3.29 13.24
CA SER A 61 8.99 2.08 14.03
C SER A 61 7.86 1.17 13.57
N VAL A 62 8.16 -0.12 13.46
CA VAL A 62 7.15 -1.16 13.18
C VAL A 62 6.17 -1.29 14.35
N THR A 63 6.58 -0.95 15.57
CA THR A 63 5.75 -1.08 16.78
C THR A 63 4.57 -0.11 16.83
N GLN A 64 4.59 0.96 16.04
CA GLN A 64 3.49 1.92 15.92
C GLN A 64 2.33 1.37 15.08
N LEU A 65 2.56 0.30 14.32
CA LEU A 65 1.54 -0.33 13.50
C LEU A 65 0.68 -1.27 14.36
N PRO A 66 -0.63 -1.44 14.06
CA PRO A 66 -1.45 -2.47 14.70
C PRO A 66 -0.83 -3.87 14.57
N SER A 67 -0.98 -4.72 15.59
CA SER A 67 -0.34 -6.05 15.65
C SER A 67 -0.67 -6.94 14.45
N GLU A 68 -1.92 -6.90 13.97
CA GLU A 68 -2.36 -7.62 12.77
C GLU A 68 -1.66 -7.11 11.50
N LEU A 69 -1.46 -5.80 11.42
CA LEU A 69 -0.76 -5.15 10.31
C LEU A 69 0.72 -5.51 10.33
N GLN A 70 1.35 -5.53 11.50
CA GLN A 70 2.73 -5.97 11.66
C GLN A 70 2.91 -7.39 11.13
N ASN A 71 2.06 -8.33 11.57
CA ASN A 71 2.11 -9.72 11.11
C ASN A 71 1.93 -9.82 9.60
N THR A 72 0.99 -9.06 9.04
CA THR A 72 0.72 -9.09 7.59
C THR A 72 1.89 -8.54 6.79
N ILE A 73 2.50 -7.42 7.22
CA ILE A 73 3.70 -6.84 6.58
C ILE A 73 4.86 -7.83 6.67
N LEU A 74 5.07 -8.42 7.85
CA LEU A 74 6.17 -9.34 8.08
C LEU A 74 6.06 -10.61 7.24
N ASN A 75 4.84 -11.09 6.97
CA ASN A 75 4.62 -12.30 6.20
C ASN A 75 4.51 -12.08 4.69
N ASN A 76 3.92 -10.96 4.26
CA ASN A 76 3.48 -10.79 2.87
C ASN A 76 4.29 -9.76 2.06
N VAL A 77 5.21 -9.02 2.67
CA VAL A 77 6.04 -8.03 1.96
C VAL A 77 7.37 -8.66 1.54
N SER A 78 7.66 -8.60 0.24
CA SER A 78 8.82 -9.25 -0.38
C SER A 78 10.16 -8.58 -0.09
N VAL A 79 10.17 -7.27 0.19
CA VAL A 79 11.39 -6.50 0.41
C VAL A 79 11.23 -5.67 1.68
N LYS A 80 12.19 -5.80 2.60
CA LYS A 80 12.28 -5.01 3.83
C LYS A 80 13.68 -4.41 3.87
N ILE A 81 13.75 -3.11 4.14
CA ILE A 81 15.00 -2.38 4.32
C ILE A 81 14.97 -1.87 5.76
N VAL A 82 16.02 -2.20 6.52
CA VAL A 82 16.20 -1.82 7.93
C VAL A 82 17.56 -1.15 8.06
#